data_AF-A0A4Z0NXG7-F1
#
_entry.id   AF-A0A4Z0NXG7-F1
#
_cell.length_a   1.000
_cell.length_b   1.000
_cell.length_c   1.000
_cell.angle_alpha   90.00
_cell.angle_beta   90.00
_cell.angle_gamma   90.00
#
_symmetry.space_group_name_H-M   'P 1'
#
loop_
_entity.id
_entity.type
_entity.pdbx_description
1 polymer ?
#
loop_
_entity_poly.entity_id
_entity_poly.type
_entity_poly.pdbx_seq_one_letter_code
_entity_poly.pdbx_strand_id
1 'polypeptide(L)' 'MDLAFAMEAARQAAKLTQAEIARRIGTSQAMVARWETGKAAPTTTSLRRFAEATGARLRIEFAFERC' A
#
# COMPACT_ATOMS: atom_id res chain seq x y z
N MET A 1 -11.94 -4.33 -5.50
CA MET A 1 -10.92 -3.26 -5.63
C MET A 1 -9.57 -3.92 -5.47
N ASP A 2 -8.67 -3.74 -6.44
CA ASP A 2 -7.31 -4.32 -6.40
C ASP A 2 -6.46 -3.65 -5.31
N LEU A 3 -5.60 -4.42 -4.63
CA LEU A 3 -4.70 -3.95 -3.57
C LEU A 3 -3.79 -2.83 -4.06
N ALA A 4 -3.28 -2.95 -5.29
CA ALA A 4 -2.41 -1.95 -5.91
C ALA A 4 -3.09 -0.57 -5.99
N PHE A 5 -4.33 -0.54 -6.45
CA PHE A 5 -5.15 0.67 -6.51
C PHE A 5 -5.41 1.25 -5.11
N ALA A 6 -5.70 0.40 -4.11
CA ALA A 6 -5.95 0.85 -2.75
C ALA A 6 -4.70 1.52 -2.13
N MET A 7 -3.51 0.99 -2.41
CA MET A 7 -2.25 1.59 -1.95
C MET A 7 -1.97 2.94 -2.60
N GLU A 8 -2.17 3.05 -3.92
CA GLU A 8 -2.01 4.33 -4.63
C GLU A 8 -3.01 5.36 -4.09
N ALA A 9 -4.29 5.00 -3.95
CA ALA A 9 -5.32 5.90 -3.45
C ALA A 9 -5.01 6.41 -2.04
N ALA A 10 -4.55 5.54 -1.13
CA ALA A 10 -4.15 5.94 0.22
C ALA A 10 -2.96 6.93 0.20
N ARG A 11 -1.96 6.70 -0.67
CA ARG A 11 -0.82 7.58 -0.83
C ARG A 11 -1.23 8.96 -1.37
N GLN A 12 -2.08 8.99 -2.40
CA GLN A 12 -2.55 10.24 -3.01
C GLN A 12 -3.40 11.06 -2.02
N ALA A 13 -4.26 10.40 -1.24
CA ALA A 13 -5.03 11.05 -0.18
C ALA A 13 -4.13 11.69 0.89
N ALA A 14 -3.00 11.05 1.20
CA ALA A 14 -1.96 11.59 2.09
C ALA A 14 -1.07 12.67 1.44
N LYS A 15 -1.28 12.99 0.15
CA LYS A 15 -0.47 13.94 -0.65
C LYS A 15 1.02 13.60 -0.67
N LEU A 16 1.35 12.31 -0.74
CA LEU A 16 2.73 11.83 -0.78
C LEU A 16 3.10 11.34 -2.17
N THR A 17 4.35 11.58 -2.57
CA THR A 17 4.99 10.88 -3.68
C THR A 17 5.40 9.47 -3.28
N GLN A 18 5.65 8.60 -4.26
CA GLN A 18 6.16 7.24 -4.01
C GLN A 18 7.51 7.27 -3.26
N ALA A 19 8.36 8.27 -3.53
CA ALA A 19 9.64 8.44 -2.86
C ALA A 19 9.48 8.84 -1.38
N GLU A 20 8.53 9.73 -1.08
CA GLU A 20 8.29 10.19 0.28
C GLU A 20 7.74 9.08 1.18
N ILE A 21 6.75 8.32 0.69
CA ILE A 21 6.22 7.18 1.45
C ILE A 21 7.28 6.09 1.61
N ALA A 22 8.07 5.81 0.57
CA ALA A 22 9.15 4.84 0.64
C ALA A 22 10.16 5.19 1.73
N ARG A 23 10.57 6.46 1.79
CA ARG A 23 11.45 6.98 2.85
C ARG A 23 10.82 6.84 4.24
N ARG A 24 9.53 7.15 4.40
CA ARG A 24 8.83 7.04 5.70
C ARG A 24 8.78 5.62 6.24
N ILE A 25 8.61 4.62 5.38
CA ILE A 25 8.43 3.22 5.81
C ILE A 25 9.69 2.36 5.71
N GLY A 26 10.81 2.95 5.27
CA GLY A 26 12.11 2.29 5.15
C GLY A 26 12.18 1.31 3.98
N THR A 27 11.75 1.72 2.79
CA THR A 27 11.89 0.94 1.55
C THR A 27 12.35 1.83 0.37
N SER A 28 12.45 1.27 -0.84
CA SER A 28 12.82 2.02 -2.04
C SER A 28 11.59 2.52 -2.81
N GLN A 29 11.72 3.65 -3.51
CA GLN A 29 10.67 4.17 -4.39
C GLN A 29 10.28 3.14 -5.47
N ALA A 30 11.27 2.42 -6.02
CA ALA A 30 11.03 1.37 -7.01
C ALA A 30 10.18 0.21 -6.44
N MET A 31 10.36 -0.15 -5.16
CA MET A 31 9.52 -1.16 -4.51
C MET A 31 8.08 -0.67 -4.36
N VAL A 32 7.88 0.58 -3.93
CA VAL A 32 6.53 1.19 -3.86
C VAL A 32 5.86 1.22 -5.23
N ALA A 33 6.59 1.60 -6.29
CA ALA A 33 6.07 1.58 -7.66
C ALA A 33 5.65 0.17 -8.10
N ARG A 34 6.39 -0.88 -7.69
CA ARG A 34 6.01 -2.28 -7.97
C ARG A 34 4.75 -2.69 -7.21
N TRP A 35 4.54 -2.23 -5.99
CA TRP A 35 3.31 -2.47 -5.23
C TRP A 35 2.11 -1.76 -5.88
N GLU A 36 2.24 -0.49 -6.22
CA GLU A 36 1.15 0.31 -6.83
C GLU A 36 0.81 -0.13 -8.26
N THR A 37 1.70 -0.86 -8.94
CA THR A 37 1.45 -1.44 -10.26
C THR A 37 1.09 -2.94 -10.23
N GLY A 38 0.97 -3.54 -9.04
CA GLY A 38 0.67 -4.97 -8.89
C GLY A 38 1.81 -5.91 -9.31
N LYS A 39 2.99 -5.40 -9.65
CA LYS A 39 4.18 -6.17 -10.06
C LYS A 39 4.90 -6.87 -8.90
N ALA A 40 4.53 -6.55 -7.66
CA ALA A 40 4.98 -7.24 -6.46
C ALA A 40 3.91 -7.12 -5.37
N ALA A 41 3.75 -8.15 -4.55
CA ALA A 41 2.90 -8.08 -3.38
C ALA A 41 3.68 -7.47 -2.20
N PRO A 42 3.11 -6.52 -1.46
CA PRO A 42 3.66 -6.08 -0.18
C PRO A 42 3.47 -7.17 0.88
N THR A 43 4.33 -7.16 1.91
CA THR A 43 4.09 -7.96 3.11
C THR A 43 2.99 -7.32 3.98
N THR A 44 2.38 -8.09 4.88
CA THR A 44 1.44 -7.55 5.88
C THR A 44 2.10 -6.49 6.77
N THR A 45 3.40 -6.65 7.08
CA THR A 45 4.20 -5.64 7.79
C THR A 45 4.34 -4.35 6.97
N SER A 46 4.62 -4.46 5.67
CA SER A 46 4.68 -3.30 4.77
C SER A 46 3.33 -2.59 4.68
N LEU A 47 2.23 -3.34 4.57
CA LEU A 47 0.87 -2.79 4.54
C LEU A 47 0.54 -2.02 5.82
N ARG A 48 0.93 -2.53 6.99
CA ARG A 48 0.74 -1.85 8.27
C ARG A 48 1.50 -0.52 8.31
N ARG A 49 2.79 -0.53 8.00
CA ARG A 49 3.62 0.69 7.97
C ARG A 49 3.12 1.70 6.96
N PHE A 50 2.66 1.22 5.80
CA PHE A 50 2.09 2.08 4.75
C PHE A 50 0.81 2.76 5.23
N ALA A 51 -0.09 2.02 5.89
CA ALA A 51 -1.31 2.58 6.47
C ALA A 51 -0.98 3.65 7.54
N GLU A 52 -0.07 3.35 8.47
CA GLU A 52 0.40 4.30 9.48
C GLU A 52 0.99 5.58 8.85
N ALA A 53 1.86 5.44 7.84
CA ALA A 53 2.54 6.56 7.21
C ALA A 53 1.65 7.42 6.29
N THR A 54 0.51 6.88 5.84
CA THR A 54 -0.53 7.58 5.08
C THR A 54 -1.68 8.09 5.94
N GLY A 55 -1.75 7.70 7.22
CA GLY A 55 -2.90 7.97 8.09
C GLY A 55 -4.15 7.14 7.77
N ALA A 56 -4.01 6.09 6.96
CA ALA A 56 -5.09 5.16 6.64
C ALA A 56 -5.23 4.09 7.73
N ARG A 57 -6.37 3.40 7.74
CA ARG A 57 -6.61 2.21 8.59
C ARG A 57 -6.53 0.94 7.74
N LEU A 58 -5.60 0.04 8.06
CA LEU A 58 -5.52 -1.27 7.41
C LEU A 58 -6.66 -2.19 7.91
N ARG A 59 -7.49 -2.66 6.99
CA ARG A 59 -8.53 -3.69 7.22
C ARG A 59 -8.31 -4.82 6.21
N ILE A 60 -8.15 -6.05 6.70
CA ILE A 60 -7.97 -7.26 5.90
C ILE A 60 -9.16 -8.17 6.17
N GLU A 61 -9.81 -8.64 5.11
CA GLU A 61 -10.97 -9.53 5.19
C GLU A 61 -10.82 -10.65 4.17
N PHE A 62 -11.31 -11.83 4.54
CA PHE A 62 -11.51 -12.93 3.59
C PHE A 62 -12.90 -12.80 2.98
N ALA A 63 -12.98 -12.81 1.66
CA ALA A 63 -14.23 -12.95 0.94
C ALA A 63 -14.35 -14.40 0.46
N PHE A 64 -15.51 -15.00 0.69
CA PHE A 64 -15.83 -16.31 0.15
C PHE A 64 -16.70 -16.10 -1.08
N GLU A 65 -16.21 -16.55 -2.23
CA GLU A 65 -17.08 -16.75 -3.39
C GLU A 65 -17.96 -17.95 -3.05
N ARG A 66 -19.29 -17.76 -3.06
CA ARG A 66 -20.25 -18.79 -2.64
C ARG A 66 -19.99 -20.11 -3.38
N CYS A 67 -20.05 -21.23 -2.64
CA CYS A 67 -20.20 -22.57 -3.21
C CYS A 67 -21.37 -22.64 -4.19
#